data_AF-A0AAW0A813-F1
#
_entry.id   AF-A0AAW0A813-F1
#
_cell.length_a   1.000
_cell.length_b   1.000
_cell.length_c   1.000
_cell.angle_alpha   90.00
_cell.angle_beta   90.00
_cell.angle_gamma   90.00
#
_symmetry.space_group_name_H-M   'P 1'
#
loop_
_entity.id
_entity.type
_entity.pdbx_description
1 polymer ?
#
loop_
_entity_poly.entity_id
_entity_poly.type
_entity_poly.pdbx_seq_one_letter_code
_entity_poly.pdbx_strand_id
1 'polypeptide(L)'
;MNANNDPVHTFLLEAHNICVQAQFILGAVRQIVTVLEDFSITDDVRETLLADVDKLLAPLDDFITNPPPPASASHSRLYTGRPGRPSYVLDLPRARLLHDLGNSYEQIAQALGVDRKTLYRQLEKAGIPRARRIFTAISDEALDEVVSEISLAHPFVGSVIVAGHLESRGIHLPRLRVQDSLRRVDEIGVLVR
;
A
#
# COMPACT_ATOMS: atom_id res chain seq x y z
N MET A 1 -10.95 15.24 -26.64
CA MET A 1 -11.39 14.50 -25.45
C MET A 1 -10.82 15.23 -24.24
N ASN A 2 -11.70 15.75 -23.37
CA ASN A 2 -11.30 16.57 -22.22
C ASN A 2 -10.52 15.73 -21.21
N ALA A 3 -9.29 16.16 -20.88
CA ALA A 3 -8.43 15.50 -19.91
C ALA A 3 -9.05 15.39 -18.49
N ASN A 4 -10.09 16.18 -18.19
CA ASN A 4 -10.80 16.17 -16.91
C ASN A 4 -11.75 14.97 -16.69
N ASN A 5 -11.95 14.09 -17.68
CA ASN A 5 -12.87 12.94 -17.55
C ASN A 5 -12.15 11.58 -17.67
N ASP A 6 -10.81 11.55 -17.59
CA ASP A 6 -10.05 10.31 -17.54
C ASP A 6 -10.07 9.77 -16.10
N PRO A 7 -10.77 8.65 -15.82
CA PRO A 7 -10.91 8.11 -14.47
C PRO A 7 -9.56 7.80 -13.80
N VAL A 8 -8.50 7.58 -14.60
CA VAL A 8 -7.16 7.36 -14.07
C VAL A 8 -6.48 8.66 -13.67
N HIS A 9 -6.65 9.74 -14.43
CA HIS A 9 -6.14 11.04 -14.03
C HIS A 9 -6.81 11.54 -12.74
N THR A 10 -8.13 11.31 -12.61
CA THR A 10 -8.88 11.59 -11.38
C THR A 10 -8.39 10.75 -10.21
N PHE A 11 -8.20 9.44 -10.42
CA PHE A 11 -7.63 8.55 -9.39
C PHE A 11 -6.23 8.98 -8.94
N LEU A 12 -5.35 9.38 -9.87
CA LEU A 12 -3.99 9.83 -9.54
C LEU A 12 -3.98 11.17 -8.79
N LEU A 13 -4.88 12.10 -9.14
CA LEU A 13 -5.09 13.34 -8.41
C LEU A 13 -5.62 13.10 -7.00
N GLU A 14 -6.63 12.23 -6.86
CA GLU A 14 -7.17 11.84 -5.55
C GLU A 14 -6.09 11.15 -4.71
N ALA A 15 -5.33 10.22 -5.28
CA ALA A 15 -4.22 9.56 -4.62
C ALA A 15 -3.14 10.56 -4.19
N HIS A 16 -2.78 11.52 -5.04
CA HIS A 16 -1.82 12.57 -4.68
C HIS A 16 -2.32 13.43 -3.50
N ASN A 17 -3.59 13.85 -3.52
CA ASN A 17 -4.18 14.60 -2.41
C ASN A 17 -4.19 13.79 -1.10
N ILE A 18 -4.51 12.49 -1.18
CA ILE A 18 -4.47 11.58 -0.02
C ILE A 18 -3.03 11.45 0.50
N CYS A 19 -2.04 11.28 -0.38
CA CYS A 19 -0.63 11.20 0.00
C CYS A 19 -0.14 12.49 0.68
N VAL A 20 -0.52 13.65 0.16
CA VAL A 20 -0.19 14.96 0.78
C VAL A 20 -0.81 15.07 2.18
N GLN A 21 -2.07 14.68 2.33
CA GLN A 21 -2.73 14.68 3.66
C GLN A 21 -2.05 13.70 4.63
N ALA A 22 -1.73 12.48 4.17
CA ALA A 22 -1.05 11.48 4.98
C ALA A 22 0.35 11.95 5.42
N GLN A 23 1.10 12.57 4.50
CA GLN A 23 2.42 13.14 4.77
C GLN A 23 2.34 14.27 5.81
N PHE A 24 1.34 15.15 5.69
CA PHE A 24 1.11 16.21 6.68
C PHE A 24 0.82 15.64 8.08
N ILE A 25 -0.07 14.64 8.19
CA ILE A 25 -0.43 14.02 9.47
C ILE A 25 0.78 13.31 10.09
N LEU A 26 1.51 12.49 9.32
CA LEU A 26 2.68 11.78 9.83
C LEU A 26 3.83 12.73 10.20
N GLY A 27 4.02 13.80 9.44
CA GLY A 27 4.97 14.86 9.78
C GLY A 27 4.63 15.55 11.11
N ALA A 28 3.34 15.81 11.37
CA ALA A 28 2.88 16.33 12.65
C ALA A 28 3.15 15.34 13.80
N VAL A 29 2.89 14.04 13.60
CA VAL A 29 3.22 13.00 14.58
C VAL A 29 4.71 12.97 14.89
N ARG A 30 5.57 13.00 13.86
CA ARG A 30 7.03 13.06 14.02
C ARG A 30 7.46 14.26 14.87
N GLN A 31 6.89 15.45 14.60
CA GLN A 31 7.19 16.66 15.35
C GLN A 31 6.75 16.56 16.81
N ILE A 32 5.56 16.01 17.06
CA ILE A 32 5.05 15.78 18.42
C ILE A 32 6.00 14.86 19.19
N VAL A 33 6.42 13.75 18.58
CA VAL A 33 7.36 12.80 19.20
C VAL A 33 8.72 13.45 19.47
N THR A 34 9.16 14.38 18.62
CA THR A 34 10.43 15.10 18.80
C THR A 34 10.35 16.07 20.00
N VAL A 35 9.23 16.76 20.16
CA VAL A 35 9.04 17.83 21.18
C VAL A 35 8.49 17.27 22.51
N LEU A 36 7.93 16.07 22.52
CA LEU A 36 7.35 15.44 23.72
C LEU A 36 8.42 15.17 24.78
N GLU A 37 8.53 16.04 25.77
CA GLU A 37 9.33 15.81 26.99
C GLU A 37 8.54 14.93 27.98
N ASP A 38 8.29 13.68 27.61
CA ASP A 38 7.71 12.68 28.53
C ASP A 38 8.83 11.86 29.19
N PHE A 39 8.93 11.94 30.51
CA PHE A 39 9.91 11.22 31.34
C PHE A 39 9.76 9.69 31.28
N SER A 40 8.61 9.21 30.80
CA SER A 40 8.28 7.79 30.68
C SER A 40 8.85 7.16 29.41
N ILE A 41 9.23 7.97 28.43
CA ILE A 41 9.76 7.52 27.13
C ILE A 41 11.28 7.66 27.17
N THR A 42 11.98 6.53 27.25
CA THR A 42 13.43 6.50 27.11
C THR A 42 13.85 6.96 25.71
N ASP A 43 15.02 7.60 25.61
CA ASP A 43 15.55 8.12 24.33
C ASP A 43 15.63 7.04 23.23
N ASP A 44 15.96 5.80 23.58
CA ASP A 44 16.02 4.67 22.63
C ASP A 44 14.66 4.36 21.97
N VAL A 45 13.58 4.40 22.77
CA VAL A 45 12.21 4.20 22.28
C VAL A 45 11.79 5.37 21.40
N ARG A 46 12.17 6.59 21.76
CA ARG A 46 11.91 7.80 20.96
C ARG A 46 12.60 7.72 19.60
N GLU A 47 13.89 7.40 19.58
CA GLU A 47 14.65 7.25 18.34
C GLU A 47 14.08 6.14 17.45
N THR A 48 13.69 5.01 18.04
CA THR A 48 13.05 3.92 17.31
C THR A 48 11.73 4.36 16.68
N LEU A 49 10.88 5.07 17.44
CA LEU A 49 9.60 5.56 16.94
C LEU A 49 9.77 6.60 15.82
N LEU A 50 10.73 7.52 15.97
CA LEU A 50 11.06 8.49 14.93
C LEU A 50 11.56 7.79 13.65
N ALA A 51 12.43 6.80 13.79
CA ALA A 51 12.93 6.02 12.66
C ALA A 51 11.79 5.27 11.95
N ASP A 52 10.82 4.74 12.67
CA ASP A 52 9.66 4.06 12.08
C ASP A 52 8.71 5.03 11.38
N VAL A 53 8.48 6.22 11.94
CA VAL A 53 7.71 7.27 11.26
C VAL A 53 8.43 7.75 10.00
N ASP A 54 9.76 7.90 10.04
CA ASP A 54 10.58 8.30 8.88
C ASP A 54 10.54 7.24 7.76
N LYS A 55 10.49 5.94 8.10
CA LYS A 55 10.26 4.87 7.12
C LYS A 55 8.90 4.97 6.43
N LEU A 56 7.88 5.50 7.11
CA LEU A 56 6.54 5.71 6.53
C LEU A 56 6.46 7.01 5.72
N LEU A 57 7.19 8.04 6.12
CA LEU A 57 7.24 9.33 5.41
C LEU A 57 8.01 9.23 4.09
N ALA A 58 9.14 8.52 4.05
CA ALA A 58 10.00 8.49 2.86
C ALA A 58 9.28 8.04 1.56
N PRO A 59 8.45 6.98 1.54
CA PRO A 59 7.69 6.61 0.35
C PRO A 59 6.62 7.64 -0.04
N LEU A 60 6.05 8.37 0.92
CA LEU A 60 5.06 9.42 0.65
C LEU A 60 5.73 10.65 0.05
N ASP A 61 6.89 11.05 0.59
CA ASP A 61 7.69 12.15 0.04
C ASP A 61 8.17 11.82 -1.38
N ASP A 62 8.63 10.59 -1.62
CA ASP A 62 8.98 10.14 -2.98
C ASP A 62 7.77 10.20 -3.92
N PHE A 63 6.58 9.78 -3.49
CA PHE A 63 5.37 9.88 -4.31
C PHE A 63 4.97 11.34 -4.60
N ILE A 64 5.11 12.23 -3.63
CA ILE A 64 4.77 13.67 -3.79
C ILE A 64 5.79 14.36 -4.69
N THR A 65 7.08 14.08 -4.51
CA THR A 65 8.17 14.69 -5.29
C THR A 65 8.30 14.11 -6.70
N ASN A 66 8.01 12.82 -6.86
CA ASN A 66 7.98 12.10 -8.13
C ASN A 66 6.55 11.59 -8.41
N PRO A 67 5.61 12.51 -8.71
CA PRO A 67 4.25 12.12 -9.03
C PRO A 67 4.24 11.22 -10.28
N PRO A 68 3.30 10.27 -10.36
CA PRO A 68 3.19 9.41 -11.53
C PRO A 68 3.06 10.28 -12.79
N PRO A 69 3.80 9.95 -13.86
CA PRO A 69 3.80 10.75 -15.08
C PRO A 69 2.36 10.84 -15.63
N PRO A 70 1.95 12.00 -16.17
CA PRO A 70 0.62 12.13 -16.75
C PRO A 70 0.45 11.11 -17.89
N ALA A 71 -0.77 10.65 -18.12
CA ALA A 71 -1.09 9.63 -19.12
C ALA A 71 -0.56 9.96 -20.54
N SER A 72 -0.30 11.25 -20.81
CA SER A 72 0.20 11.79 -22.08
C SER A 72 1.71 12.08 -22.11
N ALA A 73 2.47 11.86 -21.03
CA ALA A 73 3.91 12.06 -21.04
C ALA A 73 4.56 11.05 -22.00
N SER A 74 5.49 11.54 -22.83
CA SER A 74 6.32 10.65 -23.64
C SER A 74 7.17 9.79 -22.72
N HIS A 75 6.76 8.54 -22.52
CA HIS A 75 7.51 7.56 -21.73
C HIS A 75 8.98 7.50 -22.13
N SER A 76 9.87 7.47 -21.13
CA SER A 76 11.30 7.29 -21.35
C SER A 76 11.53 6.00 -22.15
N ARG A 77 12.38 6.08 -23.16
CA ARG A 77 12.62 4.99 -24.12
C ARG A 77 14.07 4.52 -24.01
N LEU A 78 14.26 3.21 -23.83
CA LEU A 78 15.56 2.56 -23.93
C LEU A 78 15.85 2.22 -25.38
N TYR A 79 16.90 2.82 -25.92
CA TYR A 79 17.49 2.41 -27.18
C TYR A 79 18.35 1.17 -26.95
N THR A 80 17.98 0.06 -27.60
CA THR A 80 18.63 -1.24 -27.41
C THR A 80 19.69 -1.55 -28.46
N GLY A 81 19.97 -0.63 -29.38
CA GLY A 81 20.90 -0.85 -30.50
C GLY A 81 20.40 -1.82 -31.58
N ARG A 82 19.20 -2.37 -31.43
CA ARG A 82 18.57 -3.30 -32.38
C ARG A 82 17.54 -2.56 -33.24
N PRO A 83 17.35 -2.95 -34.52
CA PRO A 83 16.29 -2.38 -35.35
C PRO A 83 14.91 -2.60 -34.72
N GLY A 84 14.09 -1.54 -34.70
CA GLY A 84 12.73 -1.54 -34.15
C GLY A 84 12.42 -0.32 -33.28
N ARG A 85 11.16 -0.22 -32.82
CA ARG A 85 10.73 0.83 -31.89
C ARG A 85 11.42 0.64 -30.53
N PRO A 86 12.06 1.68 -29.95
CA PRO A 86 12.66 1.63 -28.62
C PRO A 86 11.70 1.17 -27.52
N SER A 87 12.22 0.48 -26.51
CA SER A 87 11.41 -0.10 -25.43
C SER A 87 11.04 0.96 -24.39
N TYR A 88 9.84 0.91 -23.83
CA TYR A 88 9.46 1.76 -22.69
C TYR A 88 10.23 1.38 -21.42
N VAL A 89 10.64 2.40 -20.64
CA VAL A 89 11.07 2.25 -19.24
C VAL A 89 9.84 2.35 -18.37
N LEU A 90 9.47 1.27 -17.69
CA LEU A 90 8.35 1.25 -16.74
C LEU A 90 8.88 0.94 -15.34
N ASP A 91 8.28 1.57 -14.33
CA ASP A 91 8.49 1.24 -12.93
C ASP A 91 7.71 -0.05 -12.59
N LEU A 92 8.34 -1.18 -12.88
CA LEU A 92 7.76 -2.50 -12.66
C LEU A 92 7.61 -2.87 -11.17
N PRO A 93 8.54 -2.52 -10.26
CA PRO A 93 8.33 -2.67 -8.83
C PRO A 93 7.06 -1.96 -8.35
N ARG A 94 6.82 -0.72 -8.78
CA ARG A 94 5.59 0.01 -8.44
C ARG A 94 4.35 -0.62 -9.06
N ALA A 95 4.42 -1.07 -10.32
CA ALA A 95 3.33 -1.81 -10.95
C ALA A 95 2.98 -3.08 -10.17
N ARG A 96 3.98 -3.78 -9.62
CA ARG A 96 3.79 -4.96 -8.79
C ARG A 96 3.13 -4.62 -7.46
N LEU A 97 3.64 -3.60 -6.77
CA LEU A 97 3.08 -3.11 -5.51
C LEU A 97 1.60 -2.74 -5.67
N LEU A 98 1.24 -1.95 -6.69
CA LEU A 98 -0.14 -1.55 -6.95
C LEU A 98 -1.06 -2.75 -7.21
N HIS A 99 -0.54 -3.78 -7.89
CA HIS A 99 -1.29 -5.00 -8.14
C HIS A 99 -1.53 -5.81 -6.87
N ASP A 100 -0.53 -5.89 -5.99
CA ASP A 100 -0.65 -6.55 -4.68
C ASP A 100 -1.58 -5.78 -3.73
N LEU A 101 -1.69 -4.46 -3.88
CA LEU A 101 -2.69 -3.61 -3.21
C LEU A 101 -4.13 -3.77 -3.76
N GLY A 102 -4.33 -4.63 -4.75
CA GLY A 102 -5.66 -5.00 -5.25
C GLY A 102 -6.07 -4.35 -6.56
N ASN A 103 -5.22 -3.53 -7.18
CA ASN A 103 -5.51 -2.95 -8.50
C ASN A 103 -5.37 -4.00 -9.61
N SER A 104 -6.15 -3.86 -10.68
CA SER A 104 -5.99 -4.68 -11.87
C SER A 104 -4.84 -4.16 -12.73
N TYR A 105 -4.20 -5.03 -13.50
CA TYR A 105 -3.19 -4.59 -14.47
C TYR A 105 -3.75 -3.71 -15.59
N GLU A 106 -5.07 -3.72 -15.83
CA GLU A 106 -5.73 -2.79 -16.74
C GLU A 106 -5.61 -1.35 -16.21
N GLN A 107 -6.01 -1.15 -14.95
CA GLN A 107 -5.92 0.14 -14.26
C GLN A 107 -4.48 0.61 -14.12
N ILE A 108 -3.57 -0.30 -13.78
CA ILE A 108 -2.15 0.02 -13.63
C ILE A 108 -1.53 0.41 -14.97
N ALA A 109 -1.86 -0.30 -16.05
CA ALA A 109 -1.33 0.03 -17.38
C ALA A 109 -1.82 1.41 -17.84
N GLN A 110 -3.10 1.72 -17.63
CA GLN A 110 -3.66 3.04 -17.90
C GLN A 110 -2.99 4.13 -17.04
N ALA A 111 -2.76 3.88 -15.74
CA ALA A 111 -2.02 4.78 -14.85
C ALA A 111 -0.57 4.99 -15.28
N LEU A 112 0.05 3.97 -15.86
CA LEU A 112 1.38 4.04 -16.46
C LEU A 112 1.35 4.51 -17.92
N GLY A 113 0.22 4.98 -18.45
CA GLY A 113 0.09 5.49 -19.83
C GLY A 113 0.47 4.49 -20.93
N VAL A 114 0.37 3.19 -20.68
CA VAL A 114 0.69 2.13 -21.64
C VAL A 114 -0.47 1.16 -21.82
N ASP A 115 -0.49 0.47 -22.95
CA ASP A 115 -1.43 -0.64 -23.13
C ASP A 115 -1.07 -1.80 -22.20
N ARG A 116 -2.09 -2.52 -21.70
CA ARG A 116 -1.90 -3.69 -20.82
C ARG A 116 -0.97 -4.74 -21.42
N LYS A 117 -1.00 -4.98 -22.74
CA LYS A 117 -0.08 -5.90 -23.41
C LYS A 117 1.37 -5.46 -23.27
N THR A 118 1.63 -4.16 -23.27
CA THR A 118 2.97 -3.59 -23.08
C THR A 118 3.45 -3.83 -21.66
N LEU A 119 2.61 -3.57 -20.66
CA LEU A 119 2.94 -3.86 -19.26
C LEU A 119 3.24 -5.34 -19.04
N TYR A 120 2.42 -6.25 -19.61
CA TYR A 120 2.64 -7.70 -19.51
C TYR A 120 3.98 -8.12 -20.10
N ARG A 121 4.31 -7.61 -21.29
CA ARG A 121 5.60 -7.89 -21.94
C ARG A 121 6.78 -7.44 -21.09
N GLN A 122 6.66 -6.31 -20.39
CA GLN A 122 7.75 -5.83 -19.53
C GLN A 122 7.88 -6.64 -18.25
N LEU A 123 6.76 -7.01 -17.60
CA LEU A 123 6.78 -7.88 -16.42
C LEU A 123 7.41 -9.24 -16.75
N GLU A 124 7.03 -9.84 -17.89
CA GLU A 124 7.60 -11.10 -18.35
C GLU A 124 9.10 -11.01 -18.63
N LYS A 125 9.55 -9.94 -19.32
CA LYS A 125 10.98 -9.69 -19.56
C LYS A 125 11.77 -9.50 -18.27
N ALA A 126 11.16 -8.93 -17.25
CA ALA A 126 11.77 -8.72 -15.94
C ALA A 126 11.64 -9.94 -15.02
N GLY A 127 10.98 -11.03 -15.45
CA GLY A 127 10.75 -12.21 -14.63
C GLY A 127 9.80 -11.99 -13.45
N ILE A 128 8.99 -10.93 -13.48
CA ILE A 128 8.07 -10.59 -12.39
C ILE A 128 6.77 -11.39 -12.55
N PRO A 129 6.38 -12.20 -11.55
CA PRO A 129 5.13 -12.94 -11.61
C PRO A 129 3.92 -12.01 -11.73
N ARG A 130 2.93 -12.46 -12.51
CA ARG A 130 1.64 -11.74 -12.67
C ARG A 130 0.60 -12.16 -11.65
N ALA A 131 0.76 -13.33 -11.04
CA ALA A 131 -0.20 -13.82 -10.05
C ALA A 131 -0.15 -12.95 -8.79
N ARG A 132 -1.30 -12.73 -8.15
CA ARG A 132 -1.35 -12.07 -6.84
C ARG A 132 -0.60 -12.90 -5.79
N ARG A 133 -0.23 -12.24 -4.69
CA ARG A 133 0.22 -12.94 -3.49
C ARG A 133 -0.82 -14.00 -3.09
N ILE A 134 -0.33 -15.18 -2.74
CA ILE A 134 -1.18 -16.29 -2.34
C ILE A 134 -1.71 -15.99 -0.94
N PHE A 135 -2.99 -16.25 -0.71
CA PHE A 135 -3.56 -16.14 0.63
C PHE A 135 -2.99 -17.20 1.56
N THR A 136 -2.75 -16.81 2.80
CA THR A 136 -2.27 -17.71 3.84
C THR A 136 -3.35 -18.75 4.15
N ALA A 137 -2.96 -20.02 4.13
CA ALA A 137 -3.81 -21.11 4.57
C ALA A 137 -3.82 -21.16 6.10
N ILE A 138 -4.89 -20.65 6.71
CA ILE A 138 -5.12 -20.63 8.16
C ILE A 138 -6.58 -20.99 8.43
N SER A 139 -6.83 -21.76 9.51
CA SER A 139 -8.17 -22.11 9.95
C SER A 139 -8.88 -20.90 10.55
N ASP A 140 -10.22 -20.96 10.61
CA ASP A 140 -11.00 -19.89 11.20
C ASP A 140 -10.73 -19.76 12.70
N GLU A 141 -10.52 -20.88 13.40
CA GLU A 141 -10.23 -20.90 14.84
C GLU A 141 -8.89 -20.24 15.17
N ALA A 142 -7.84 -20.57 14.41
CA ALA A 142 -6.52 -19.98 14.61
C ALA A 142 -6.49 -18.50 14.19
N LEU A 143 -7.29 -18.12 13.19
CA LEU A 143 -7.45 -16.71 12.82
C LEU A 143 -8.17 -15.94 13.93
N ASP A 144 -9.25 -16.48 14.47
CA ASP A 144 -10.04 -15.84 15.53
C ASP A 144 -9.21 -15.65 16.82
N GLU A 145 -8.29 -16.58 17.14
CA GLU A 145 -7.35 -16.44 18.26
C GLU A 145 -6.40 -15.24 18.05
N VAL A 146 -5.79 -15.13 16.87
CA VAL A 146 -4.91 -14.01 16.52
C VAL A 146 -5.67 -12.68 16.51
N VAL A 147 -6.89 -12.66 15.95
CA VAL A 147 -7.73 -11.47 15.93
C VAL A 147 -8.17 -11.07 17.34
N SER A 148 -8.47 -12.03 18.21
CA SER A 148 -8.78 -11.77 19.62
C SER A 148 -7.62 -11.12 20.35
N GLU A 149 -6.38 -11.62 20.16
CA GLU A 149 -5.17 -11.01 20.71
C GLU A 149 -5.01 -9.55 20.26
N ILE A 150 -5.22 -9.28 18.97
CA ILE A 150 -5.15 -7.93 18.40
C ILE A 150 -6.23 -7.01 19.00
N SER A 151 -7.48 -7.49 19.09
CA SER A 151 -8.60 -6.72 19.63
C SER A 151 -8.44 -6.43 21.13
N LEU A 152 -7.80 -7.32 21.89
CA LEU A 152 -7.44 -7.09 23.29
C LEU A 152 -6.34 -6.04 23.44
N ALA A 153 -5.31 -6.10 22.60
CA ALA A 153 -4.22 -5.11 22.60
C ALA A 153 -4.67 -3.72 22.11
N HIS A 154 -5.62 -3.69 21.18
CA HIS A 154 -6.12 -2.46 20.56
C HIS A 154 -7.67 -2.45 20.53
N PRO A 155 -8.32 -2.04 21.62
CA PRO A 155 -9.79 -1.95 21.65
C PRO A 155 -10.32 -0.99 20.57
N PHE A 156 -11.48 -1.33 19.98
CA PHE A 156 -12.21 -0.55 18.97
C PHE A 156 -11.56 -0.45 17.58
N VAL A 157 -10.56 -1.27 17.27
CA VAL A 157 -9.98 -1.33 15.94
C VAL A 157 -10.91 -2.02 14.93
N GLY A 158 -11.08 -1.40 13.76
CA GLY A 158 -11.85 -1.99 12.66
C GLY A 158 -11.03 -2.95 11.80
N SER A 159 -11.70 -3.62 10.87
CA SER A 159 -11.10 -4.67 10.02
C SER A 159 -9.87 -4.24 9.22
N VAL A 160 -9.71 -2.95 8.93
CA VAL A 160 -8.54 -2.41 8.19
C VAL A 160 -7.28 -2.48 9.05
N ILE A 161 -7.37 -2.07 10.32
CA ILE A 161 -6.24 -2.10 11.25
C ILE A 161 -5.91 -3.56 11.61
N VAL A 162 -6.94 -4.38 11.85
CA VAL A 162 -6.76 -5.82 12.06
C VAL A 162 -6.06 -6.48 10.87
N ALA A 163 -6.47 -6.17 9.64
CA ALA A 163 -5.79 -6.66 8.44
C ALA A 163 -4.32 -6.23 8.39
N GLY A 164 -4.01 -4.98 8.76
CA GLY A 164 -2.62 -4.49 8.86
C GLY A 164 -1.77 -5.29 9.86
N HIS A 165 -2.32 -5.61 11.03
CA HIS A 165 -1.64 -6.45 12.03
C HIS A 165 -1.46 -7.89 11.56
N LEU A 166 -2.43 -8.44 10.82
CA LEU A 166 -2.28 -9.76 10.21
C LEU A 166 -1.18 -9.75 9.14
N GLU A 167 -1.12 -8.71 8.30
CA GLU A 167 -0.07 -8.55 7.29
C GLU A 167 1.33 -8.43 7.90
N SER A 168 1.48 -7.68 8.99
CA SER A 168 2.77 -7.55 9.68
C SER A 168 3.25 -8.88 10.28
N ARG A 169 2.32 -9.77 10.63
CA ARG A 169 2.57 -11.17 11.03
C ARG A 169 2.72 -12.13 9.85
N GLY A 170 2.68 -11.64 8.61
CA GLY A 170 2.80 -12.47 7.40
C GLY A 170 1.53 -13.23 7.02
N ILE A 171 0.39 -12.92 7.63
CA ILE A 171 -0.91 -13.55 7.37
C ILE A 171 -1.68 -12.72 6.35
N HIS A 172 -1.62 -13.13 5.08
CA HIS A 172 -2.32 -12.46 3.98
C HIS A 172 -3.69 -13.10 3.75
N LEU A 173 -4.78 -12.35 3.94
CA LEU A 173 -6.13 -12.89 3.84
C LEU A 173 -7.08 -12.02 3.00
N PRO A 174 -8.14 -12.61 2.43
CA PRO A 174 -9.21 -11.83 1.84
C PRO A 174 -9.87 -10.92 2.89
N ARG A 175 -10.21 -9.69 2.51
CA ARG A 175 -10.90 -8.72 3.37
C ARG A 175 -12.13 -9.30 4.06
N LEU A 176 -12.91 -10.12 3.34
CA LEU A 176 -14.11 -10.77 3.89
C LEU A 176 -13.76 -11.71 5.06
N ARG A 177 -12.72 -12.55 4.95
CA ARG A 177 -12.31 -13.45 6.04
C ARG A 177 -11.87 -12.68 7.29
N VAL A 178 -11.18 -11.56 7.11
CA VAL A 178 -10.79 -10.69 8.24
C VAL A 178 -12.02 -10.08 8.91
N GLN A 179 -13.01 -9.64 8.13
CA GLN A 179 -14.27 -9.09 8.65
C GLN A 179 -15.11 -10.15 9.38
N ASP A 180 -15.20 -11.35 8.81
CA ASP A 180 -15.95 -12.46 9.42
C ASP A 180 -15.33 -12.87 10.75
N SER A 181 -14.00 -13.00 10.80
CA SER A 181 -13.27 -13.30 12.03
C SER A 181 -13.46 -12.22 13.09
N LEU A 182 -13.27 -10.94 12.72
CA LEU A 182 -13.47 -9.83 13.65
C LEU A 182 -14.90 -9.79 14.21
N ARG A 183 -15.91 -10.09 13.37
CA ARG A 183 -17.30 -10.16 13.81
C ARG A 183 -17.53 -11.29 14.82
N ARG A 184 -16.99 -12.49 14.57
CA ARG A 184 -17.09 -13.62 15.51
C ARG A 184 -16.43 -13.29 16.85
N VAL A 185 -15.25 -12.68 16.82
CA VAL A 185 -14.52 -12.26 18.03
C VAL A 185 -15.28 -11.17 18.79
N ASP A 186 -15.82 -10.16 18.11
CA ASP A 186 -16.57 -9.07 18.74
C ASP A 186 -17.89 -9.55 19.35
N GLU A 187 -18.62 -10.47 18.69
CA GLU A 187 -19.84 -11.08 19.22
C GLU A 187 -19.57 -11.83 20.54
N ILE A 188 -18.44 -12.54 20.64
CA ILE A 188 -17.99 -13.20 21.86
C ILE A 188 -17.53 -12.18 22.91
N GLY A 189 -16.80 -11.14 22.50
CA GLY A 189 -16.29 -10.09 23.39
C GLY A 189 -17.39 -9.23 24.04
N VAL A 190 -18.51 -9.01 23.34
CA VAL A 190 -19.70 -8.33 23.90
C VAL A 190 -20.42 -9.17 24.95
N LEU A 191 -20.36 -10.52 24.87
CA LEU A 191 -20.98 -11.40 25.86
C LEU A 191 -20.16 -11.54 27.16
N VAL A 192 -18.85 -11.24 27.11
CA VAL A 192 -17.91 -11.40 28.23
C VAL A 192 -17.64 -10.08 28.97
N ARG A 193 -18.02 -8.93 28.39
CA ARG A 193 -17.89 -7.59 29.00
C ARG A 193 -19.13 -7.21 29.80
#